data_AF-A0A1G8BUX8-F1
#
_entry.id   AF-A0A1G8BUX8-F1
#
_cell.length_a   1.000
_cell.length_b   1.000
_cell.length_c   1.000
_cell.angle_alpha   90.00
_cell.angle_beta   90.00
_cell.angle_gamma   90.00
#
_symmetry.space_group_name_H-M   'P 1'
#
loop_
_entity.id
_entity.type
_entity.pdbx_description
1 polymer ?
#
loop_
_entity_poly.entity_id
_entity_poly.type
_entity_poly.pdbx_seq_one_letter_code
_entity_poly.pdbx_strand_id
1 'polypeptide(L)'
;MRRRAHLRLVTSAESEDPTLSAVLDAEDLAEELGLDPHARATCGLHRSWLHECVTSPDHVIPLTGHRWCRPCASPLEVHLDETTARLSCPSCGTRTPDTAANRQVVRACRTSLAATHAR
;
A
#
# COMPACT_ATOMS: atom_id res chain seq x y z
N MET A 1 -30.99 -37.38 -3.24
CA MET A 1 -30.07 -36.77 -4.24
C MET A 1 -30.54 -35.33 -4.48
N ARG A 2 -29.96 -34.33 -3.78
CA ARG A 2 -29.11 -33.24 -4.35
C ARG A 2 -29.51 -32.88 -5.79
N ARG A 3 -29.91 -31.65 -6.13
CA ARG A 3 -29.11 -30.40 -6.25
C ARG A 3 -30.11 -29.32 -6.72
N ARG A 4 -29.97 -27.99 -6.61
CA ARG A 4 -29.05 -27.04 -5.97
C ARG A 4 -29.80 -25.70 -6.13
N ALA A 5 -29.96 -24.95 -5.06
CA ALA A 5 -30.30 -23.54 -5.15
C ALA A 5 -29.10 -22.72 -5.64
N HIS A 6 -29.41 -21.53 -6.18
CA HIS A 6 -28.56 -20.37 -6.42
C HIS A 6 -27.54 -20.44 -7.56
N LEU A 7 -27.69 -19.48 -8.49
CA LEU A 7 -26.73 -18.39 -8.60
C LEU A 7 -27.47 -17.15 -9.11
N ARG A 8 -27.76 -16.21 -8.19
CA ARG A 8 -27.96 -14.81 -8.55
C ARG A 8 -26.65 -14.35 -9.15
N LEU A 9 -26.68 -13.89 -10.40
CA LEU A 9 -25.66 -13.03 -10.95
C LEU A 9 -25.66 -11.75 -10.10
N VAL A 10 -24.78 -11.72 -9.10
CA VAL A 10 -24.38 -10.45 -8.49
C VAL A 10 -23.43 -9.84 -9.51
N THR A 11 -23.98 -9.01 -10.39
CA THR A 11 -23.19 -7.95 -11.01
C THR A 11 -22.78 -7.04 -9.87
N SER A 12 -21.63 -7.32 -9.26
CA SER A 12 -20.92 -6.31 -8.48
C SER A 12 -20.52 -5.26 -9.50
N ALA A 13 -21.42 -4.31 -9.74
CA ALA A 13 -20.98 -2.97 -10.03
C ALA A 13 -20.22 -2.56 -8.77
N GLU A 14 -18.93 -2.91 -8.72
CA GLU A 14 -17.98 -2.21 -7.88
C GLU A 14 -18.17 -0.76 -8.27
N SER A 15 -18.83 -0.01 -7.41
CA SER A 15 -18.84 1.44 -7.49
C SER A 15 -17.38 1.83 -7.38
N GLU A 16 -16.71 1.97 -8.53
CA GLU A 16 -15.37 2.50 -8.62
C GLU A 16 -15.37 3.78 -7.81
N ASP A 17 -14.59 3.79 -6.75
CA ASP A 17 -14.46 4.94 -5.89
C ASP A 17 -13.93 6.09 -6.75
N PRO A 18 -14.77 7.10 -7.07
CA PRO A 18 -14.39 8.12 -8.05
C PRO A 18 -13.23 8.97 -7.54
N THR A 19 -13.05 9.02 -6.21
CA THR A 19 -11.91 9.70 -5.58
C THR A 19 -10.64 8.92 -5.82
N LEU A 20 -10.65 7.61 -5.60
CA LEU A 20 -9.49 6.75 -5.84
C LEU A 20 -9.08 6.77 -7.32
N SER A 21 -10.06 6.68 -8.23
CA SER A 21 -9.81 6.76 -9.67
C SER A 21 -9.15 8.09 -10.07
N ALA A 22 -9.71 9.21 -9.61
CA ALA A 22 -9.15 10.53 -9.89
C ALA A 22 -7.72 10.72 -9.30
N VAL A 23 -7.43 10.16 -8.13
CA VAL A 23 -6.10 10.24 -7.53
C VAL A 23 -5.10 9.34 -8.26
N LEU A 24 -5.50 8.14 -8.69
CA LEU A 24 -4.65 7.27 -9.53
C LEU A 24 -4.22 8.01 -10.81
N ASP A 25 -5.17 8.59 -11.54
CA ASP A 25 -4.90 9.34 -12.77
C ASP A 25 -4.00 10.56 -12.53
N ALA A 26 -4.24 11.29 -11.43
CA ALA A 26 -3.43 12.45 -11.06
C ALA A 26 -1.99 12.06 -10.68
N GLU A 27 -1.80 10.94 -9.98
CA GLU A 27 -0.49 10.43 -9.62
C GLU A 27 0.26 9.88 -10.84
N ASP A 28 -0.43 9.25 -11.80
CA ASP A 28 0.17 8.81 -13.06
C ASP A 28 0.73 10.00 -13.85
N LEU A 29 -0.04 11.09 -13.98
CA LEU A 29 0.44 12.33 -14.59
C LEU A 29 1.59 12.96 -13.77
N ALA A 30 1.51 12.95 -12.44
CA ALA A 30 2.56 13.49 -11.59
C ALA A 30 3.88 12.72 -11.74
N GLU A 31 3.84 11.41 -11.94
CA GLU A 31 5.03 10.59 -12.23
C GLU A 31 5.68 10.96 -13.56
N GLU A 32 4.90 11.21 -14.61
CA GLU A 32 5.42 11.74 -15.87
C GLU A 32 6.15 13.08 -15.68
N LEU A 33 5.77 13.85 -14.65
CA LEU A 33 6.38 15.12 -14.26
C LEU A 33 7.49 14.99 -13.19
N GLY A 34 7.84 13.76 -12.79
CA GLY A 34 8.97 13.48 -11.90
C GLY A 34 8.61 13.20 -10.44
N LEU A 35 7.34 12.91 -10.12
CA LEU A 35 6.98 12.32 -8.83
C LEU A 35 7.72 10.97 -8.67
N ASP A 36 8.29 10.75 -7.49
CA ASP A 36 8.86 9.45 -7.15
C ASP A 36 7.72 8.41 -7.01
N PRO A 37 7.73 7.28 -7.75
CA PRO A 37 6.70 6.24 -7.65
C PRO A 37 6.52 5.68 -6.23
N HIS A 38 7.55 5.74 -5.39
CA HIS A 38 7.45 5.31 -3.98
C HIS A 38 6.81 6.36 -3.07
N ALA A 39 6.55 7.58 -3.56
CA ALA A 39 5.87 8.65 -2.83
C ALA A 39 4.35 8.65 -3.03
N ARG A 40 3.81 7.83 -3.95
CA ARG A 40 2.37 7.70 -4.20
C ARG A 40 1.58 7.33 -2.94
N ALA A 41 0.40 7.92 -2.80
CA ALA A 41 -0.60 7.54 -1.81
C ALA A 41 -1.47 6.37 -2.29
N THR A 42 -1.50 6.10 -3.60
CA THR A 42 -2.20 4.95 -4.19
C THR A 42 -1.23 3.89 -4.69
N CYS A 43 -1.74 2.68 -4.88
CA CYS A 43 -1.03 1.60 -5.51
C CYS A 43 -1.51 1.42 -6.94
N GLY A 44 -0.68 1.76 -7.93
CA GLY A 44 -1.00 1.53 -9.34
C GLY A 44 -1.15 0.04 -9.70
N LEU A 45 -0.46 -0.86 -8.99
CA LEU A 45 -0.51 -2.31 -9.23
C LEU A 45 -1.85 -2.92 -8.81
N HIS A 46 -2.33 -2.62 -7.60
CA HIS A 46 -3.59 -3.17 -7.06
C HIS A 46 -4.78 -2.24 -7.27
N ARG A 47 -4.55 -1.04 -7.84
CA ARG A 47 -5.55 0.03 -8.05
C ARG A 47 -6.35 0.34 -6.78
N SER A 48 -5.64 0.46 -5.65
CA SER A 48 -6.19 0.65 -4.31
C SER A 48 -5.46 1.77 -3.57
N TRP A 49 -5.93 2.18 -2.40
CA TRP A 49 -5.11 3.02 -1.53
C TRP A 49 -3.89 2.22 -1.07
N LEU A 50 -2.71 2.85 -0.98
CA LEU A 50 -1.48 2.15 -0.59
C LEU A 50 -1.62 1.45 0.76
N HIS A 51 -2.29 2.07 1.74
CA HIS A 51 -2.49 1.44 3.05
C HIS A 51 -3.33 0.16 3.00
N GLU A 52 -4.15 -0.04 1.97
CA GLU A 52 -4.97 -1.26 1.82
C GLU A 52 -4.14 -2.46 1.37
N CYS A 53 -3.02 -2.24 0.67
CA CYS A 53 -2.22 -3.30 0.06
C CYS A 53 -0.76 -3.35 0.51
N VAL A 54 -0.23 -2.34 1.23
CA VAL A 54 1.20 -2.21 1.61
C VAL A 54 1.77 -3.42 2.36
N THR A 55 0.94 -4.23 3.01
CA THR A 55 1.33 -5.47 3.70
C THR A 55 1.71 -6.59 2.71
N SER A 56 1.19 -6.55 1.47
CA SER A 56 1.47 -7.51 0.39
C SER A 56 2.97 -7.65 0.13
N PRO A 57 3.50 -8.87 -0.10
CA PRO A 57 4.90 -9.06 -0.46
C PRO A 57 5.31 -8.31 -1.74
N ASP A 58 4.36 -7.93 -2.60
CA ASP A 58 4.62 -7.17 -3.84
C ASP A 58 5.26 -5.80 -3.59
N HIS A 59 5.11 -5.24 -2.38
CA HIS A 59 5.68 -3.94 -2.00
C HIS A 59 7.02 -4.03 -1.27
N VAL A 60 7.62 -5.22 -1.22
CA VAL A 60 8.98 -5.40 -0.71
C VAL A 60 9.95 -5.19 -1.85
N ILE A 61 10.84 -4.21 -1.72
CA ILE A 61 11.85 -3.91 -2.74
C ILE A 61 13.23 -3.95 -2.09
N PRO A 62 13.88 -5.14 -2.05
CA PRO A 62 15.17 -5.32 -1.38
C PRO A 62 16.27 -4.41 -1.95
N LEU A 63 16.22 -4.15 -3.26
CA LEU A 63 17.20 -3.33 -3.98
C LEU A 63 17.27 -1.91 -3.42
N THR A 64 16.14 -1.21 -3.40
CA THR A 64 16.02 0.17 -2.90
C THR A 64 15.88 0.21 -1.37
N GLY A 65 15.55 -0.93 -0.74
CA GLY A 65 15.45 -1.08 0.71
C GLY A 65 14.07 -0.76 1.28
N HIS A 66 13.03 -0.69 0.43
CA HIS A 66 11.65 -0.49 0.89
C HIS A 66 11.14 -1.76 1.54
N ARG A 67 10.64 -1.64 2.77
CA ARG A 67 10.18 -2.76 3.60
C ARG A 67 11.22 -3.87 3.74
N TRP A 68 12.51 -3.50 3.81
CA TRP A 68 13.59 -4.47 3.87
C TRP A 68 14.52 -4.23 5.07
N CYS A 69 14.80 -5.29 5.80
CA CYS A 69 15.83 -5.32 6.82
C CYS A 69 17.16 -5.77 6.19
N ARG A 70 18.08 -4.82 5.95
CA ARG A 70 19.41 -5.17 5.40
C ARG A 70 20.22 -6.11 6.31
N PRO A 71 20.28 -5.91 7.64
CA PRO A 71 21.03 -6.82 8.52
C PRO A 71 20.51 -8.26 8.53
N CYS A 72 19.20 -8.45 8.49
CA CYS A 72 18.58 -9.78 8.53
C CYS A 72 18.29 -10.36 7.15
N ALA A 73 18.55 -9.60 6.08
CA ALA A 73 18.18 -9.93 4.71
C ALA A 73 16.73 -10.46 4.60
N SER A 74 15.79 -9.77 5.25
CA SER A 74 14.40 -10.20 5.34
C SER A 74 13.39 -9.06 5.15
N PRO A 75 12.18 -9.37 4.65
CA PRO A 75 11.08 -8.40 4.60
C PRO A 75 10.69 -7.88 5.97
N LEU A 76 10.28 -6.62 6.02
CA LEU A 76 9.67 -6.01 7.19
C LEU A 76 8.16 -6.27 7.20
N GLU A 77 7.65 -6.60 8.38
CA GLU A 77 6.21 -6.57 8.65
C GLU A 77 5.74 -5.12 8.73
N VAL A 78 4.50 -4.90 8.28
CA VAL A 78 3.86 -3.58 8.31
C VAL A 78 2.67 -3.68 9.25
N HIS A 79 2.62 -2.81 10.24
CA HIS A 79 1.48 -2.65 11.12
C HIS A 79 0.87 -1.27 10.86
N LEU A 80 -0.42 -1.25 10.54
CA LEU A 80 -1.17 -0.03 10.28
C LEU A 80 -1.99 0.33 11.52
N ASP A 81 -2.12 1.63 11.75
CA ASP A 81 -3.18 2.21 12.57
C ASP A 81 -3.94 3.26 11.74
N GLU A 82 -4.89 3.94 12.36
CA GLU A 82 -5.75 4.95 11.72
C GLU A 82 -4.97 6.14 11.11
N THR A 83 -3.70 6.31 11.43
CA THR A 83 -2.93 7.51 11.02
C THR A 83 -1.60 7.21 10.37
N THR A 84 -0.99 6.05 10.62
CA THR A 84 0.38 5.76 10.17
C THR A 84 0.64 4.26 10.01
N ALA A 85 1.72 3.94 9.29
CA ALA A 85 2.36 2.64 9.32
C ALA A 85 3.53 2.61 10.32
N ARG A 86 3.77 1.43 10.91
CA ARG A 86 5.00 1.05 11.62
C ARG A 86 5.59 -0.18 10.94
N LEU A 87 6.93 -0.24 10.85
CA LEU A 87 7.62 -1.38 10.27
C LEU A 87 8.42 -2.11 11.36
N SER A 88 8.43 -3.43 11.32
CA SER A 88 9.19 -4.25 12.27
C SER A 88 9.89 -5.38 11.52
N CYS A 89 11.08 -5.75 11.99
CA CYS A 89 11.75 -6.95 11.47
C CYS A 89 11.37 -8.14 12.36
N PRO A 90 10.83 -9.24 11.79
CA PRO A 90 10.45 -10.41 12.58
C PRO A 90 11.64 -11.15 13.17
N SER A 91 12.85 -10.94 12.64
CA SER A 91 14.06 -11.66 13.05
C SER A 91 14.82 -10.98 14.18
N CYS A 92 15.15 -9.69 14.04
CA CYS A 92 15.94 -8.98 15.05
C CYS A 92 15.10 -8.18 16.05
N GLY A 93 13.79 -8.02 15.81
CA GLY A 93 12.89 -7.27 16.69
C GLY A 93 13.25 -5.78 16.84
N THR A 94 14.24 -5.26 16.10
CA THR A 94 14.62 -3.85 16.17
C THR A 94 13.45 -2.99 15.69
N ARG A 95 13.14 -1.92 16.44
CA ARG A 95 12.27 -0.82 15.99
C ARG A 95 12.68 -0.43 14.56
N THR A 96 11.68 -0.37 13.66
CA THR A 96 11.73 0.12 12.27
C THR A 96 13.12 0.52 11.81
N PRO A 97 13.81 -0.24 10.92
CA PRO A 97 15.07 0.22 10.36
C PRO A 97 14.85 1.60 9.74
N ASP A 98 15.41 2.64 10.35
CA ASP A 98 15.13 4.04 10.02
C ASP A 98 15.95 4.47 8.79
N THR A 99 15.58 3.91 7.64
CA THR A 99 16.17 4.20 6.33
C THR A 99 15.32 5.20 5.57
N ALA A 100 15.92 5.89 4.60
CA ALA A 100 15.18 6.82 3.74
C ALA A 100 13.99 6.15 3.03
N ALA A 101 14.21 4.93 2.51
CA ALA A 101 13.19 4.10 1.88
C ALA A 101 12.05 3.74 2.83
N ASN A 102 12.35 3.29 4.05
CA ASN A 102 11.33 2.95 5.03
C ASN A 102 10.54 4.17 5.53
N ARG A 103 11.21 5.32 5.69
CA ARG A 103 10.51 6.58 5.99
C ARG A 103 9.57 6.99 4.86
N GLN A 104 9.94 6.70 3.61
CA GLN A 104 9.11 6.97 2.45
C GLN A 104 7.85 6.09 2.43
N VAL A 105 7.97 4.78 2.69
CA VAL A 105 6.81 3.89 2.88
C VAL A 105 5.87 4.46 3.95
N VAL A 106 6.41 4.84 5.11
CA VAL A 106 5.60 5.38 6.21
C VAL A 106 4.91 6.69 5.82
N ARG A 107 5.61 7.60 5.13
CA ARG A 107 5.01 8.86 4.63
C ARG A 107 3.89 8.59 3.62
N ALA A 108 4.14 7.72 2.65
CA ALA A 108 3.17 7.34 1.64
C ALA A 108 1.90 6.73 2.27
N CYS A 109 2.05 5.84 3.26
CA CYS A 109 0.92 5.30 4.02
C CYS A 109 0.15 6.38 4.79
N ARG A 110 0.84 7.36 5.40
CA ARG A 110 0.17 8.48 6.09
C ARG A 110 -0.65 9.33 5.11
N THR A 111 -0.08 9.66 3.95
CA THR A 111 -0.79 10.40 2.91
C THR A 111 -2.02 9.62 2.43
N SER A 112 -1.85 8.32 2.23
CA SER A 112 -2.91 7.38 1.85
C SER A 112 -4.07 7.37 2.85
N LEU A 113 -3.78 7.19 4.14
CA LEU A 113 -4.80 7.21 5.21
C LEU A 113 -5.49 8.58 5.32
N ALA A 114 -4.70 9.67 5.27
CA ALA A 114 -5.24 11.03 5.35
C ALA A 114 -6.20 11.36 4.19
N ALA A 115 -5.88 10.91 2.97
CA ALA A 115 -6.72 11.10 1.80
C ALA A 115 -8.05 10.34 1.91
N THR A 116 -8.05 9.15 2.50
CA THR A 116 -9.29 8.38 2.75
C THR A 116 -10.14 9.01 3.87
N HIS A 117 -9.52 9.56 4.90
CA HIS A 117 -10.23 10.19 6.02
C HIS A 117 -10.76 11.60 5.75
N ALA A 118 -10.31 12.25 4.68
CA ALA A 118 -10.77 13.59 4.30
C ALA A 118 -12.14 13.61 3.57
N ARG A 119 -12.87 12.48 3.58
CA ARG A 119 -14.12 12.26 2.85
C ARG A 119 -15.36 12.54 3.69
#